data_AF-A0A077NAX6-F1
#
_entry.id   AF-A0A077NAX6-F1
#
_cell.length_a   1.000
_cell.length_b   1.000
_cell.length_c   1.000
_cell.angle_alpha   90.00
_cell.angle_beta   90.00
_cell.angle_gamma   90.00
#
_symmetry.space_group_name_H-M   'P 1'
#
loop_
_entity.id
_entity.type
_entity.pdbx_description
1 polymer ?
#
loop_
_entity_poly.entity_id
_entity_poly.type
_entity_poly.pdbx_seq_one_letter_code
_entity_poly.pdbx_strand_id
1 'polypeptide(L)'
;MIATHSGNQKGIFLFNIHILLKKGIFSTQAKAGKRAIRIYPSWVSPISKQAIQTQKWQSSYFINLDNQIAAFEQFHKLFSYRDY
;
A
#
# COMPACT_ATOMS: atom_id res chain seq x y z
N MET A 1 -7.76 -3.55 1.90
CA MET A 1 -7.56 -2.21 2.48
C MET A 1 -6.84 -2.37 3.81
N ILE A 2 -5.89 -1.50 4.14
CA ILE A 2 -5.20 -1.50 5.44
C ILE A 2 -5.17 -0.07 5.96
N ALA A 3 -5.75 0.21 7.12
CA ALA A 3 -5.67 1.51 7.77
C ALA A 3 -4.40 1.58 8.65
N THR A 4 -3.77 2.75 8.69
CA THR A 4 -2.58 3.03 9.49
C THR A 4 -2.72 4.34 10.22
N HIS A 5 -2.29 4.36 11.48
CA HIS A 5 -2.42 5.51 12.38
C HIS A 5 -1.18 5.59 13.28
N SER A 6 -0.61 6.79 13.43
CA SER A 6 0.49 7.05 14.36
C SER A 6 0.45 8.50 14.84
N GLY A 7 0.10 8.73 16.12
CA GLY A 7 -0.13 10.08 16.62
C GLY A 7 -1.21 10.79 15.80
N ASN A 8 -0.86 11.90 15.14
CA ASN A 8 -1.77 12.65 14.28
C ASN A 8 -1.78 12.17 12.81
N GLN A 9 -0.89 11.25 12.44
CA GLN A 9 -0.75 10.80 11.05
C GLN A 9 -1.75 9.68 10.74
N LYS A 10 -2.53 9.88 9.69
CA LYS A 10 -3.56 8.93 9.26
C LYS A 10 -3.44 8.60 7.80
N GLY A 11 -3.69 7.34 7.45
CA GLY A 11 -3.50 6.89 6.08
C GLY A 11 -4.06 5.52 5.82
N ILE A 12 -4.29 5.22 4.55
CA ILE A 12 -4.85 3.94 4.11
C ILE A 12 -4.04 3.41 2.93
N PHE A 13 -3.78 2.10 2.95
CA PHE A 13 -3.28 1.37 1.80
C PHE A 13 -4.41 0.68 1.04
N LEU A 14 -4.46 0.91 -0.27
CA LEU A 14 -5.41 0.32 -1.20
C LEU A 14 -4.70 -0.50 -2.27
N PHE A 15 -4.35 -1.73 -1.91
CA PHE A 15 -3.74 -2.69 -2.84
C PHE A 15 -4.79 -3.37 -3.71
N ASN A 16 -4.45 -3.62 -4.97
CA ASN A 16 -5.24 -4.48 -5.85
C ASN A 16 -4.76 -5.92 -5.82
N ILE A 17 -5.62 -6.85 -6.24
CA ILE A 17 -5.27 -8.27 -6.24
C ILE A 17 -4.04 -8.55 -7.11
N HIS A 18 -3.91 -7.87 -8.25
CA HIS A 18 -2.78 -8.03 -9.18
C HIS A 18 -1.43 -7.69 -8.54
N ILE A 19 -1.33 -6.60 -7.77
CA ILE A 19 -0.06 -6.25 -7.11
C ILE A 19 0.25 -7.21 -5.98
N LEU A 20 -0.77 -7.67 -5.23
CA LEU A 20 -0.59 -8.65 -4.16
C LEU A 20 -0.10 -10.00 -4.72
N LEU A 21 -0.62 -10.44 -5.86
CA LEU A 21 -0.11 -11.60 -6.60
C LEU A 21 1.32 -11.38 -7.11
N LYS A 22 1.60 -10.25 -7.77
CA LYS A 22 2.94 -9.90 -8.29
C LYS A 22 4.00 -9.84 -7.20
N LYS A 23 3.64 -9.41 -5.99
CA LYS A 23 4.53 -9.36 -4.81
C LYS A 23 4.59 -10.69 -4.04
N GLY A 24 3.92 -11.74 -4.53
CA GLY A 24 3.89 -13.06 -3.93
C GLY A 24 3.24 -13.07 -2.55
N ILE A 25 2.30 -12.15 -2.30
CA ILE A 25 1.56 -12.05 -1.04
C ILE A 25 0.41 -13.05 -1.06
N PHE A 26 -0.37 -13.08 -2.13
CA PHE A 26 -1.39 -14.11 -2.32
C PHE A 26 -0.78 -15.37 -2.92
N SER A 27 -1.38 -16.50 -2.54
CA SER A 27 -1.04 -17.81 -3.11
C SER A 27 -1.55 -17.89 -4.54
N THR A 28 -0.82 -18.66 -5.34
CA THR A 28 -1.26 -19.18 -6.63
C THR A 28 -1.28 -20.70 -6.56
N GLN A 29 -1.82 -21.35 -7.60
CA GLN A 29 -1.79 -22.81 -7.71
C GLN A 29 -0.35 -23.37 -7.68
N ALA A 30 0.64 -22.59 -8.14
CA ALA A 30 2.04 -23.00 -8.19
C ALA A 30 2.87 -22.57 -6.97
N LYS A 31 2.40 -21.63 -6.14
CA LYS A 31 3.23 -21.05 -5.07
C LYS A 31 2.40 -20.57 -3.88
N ALA A 32 2.82 -20.97 -2.68
CA ALA A 32 2.25 -20.46 -1.43
C ALA A 32 2.52 -18.95 -1.26
N GLY A 33 1.49 -18.25 -0.76
CA GLY A 33 1.57 -16.83 -0.43
C GLY A 33 2.23 -16.57 0.92
N LYS A 34 2.28 -15.29 1.30
CA LYS A 34 2.74 -14.87 2.63
C LYS A 34 1.58 -14.87 3.61
N ARG A 35 1.84 -15.33 4.83
CA ARG A 35 0.85 -15.26 5.94
C ARG A 35 0.78 -13.89 6.60
N ALA A 36 1.85 -13.10 6.51
CA ALA A 36 1.92 -11.75 7.04
C ALA A 36 2.86 -10.89 6.19
N ILE A 37 2.61 -9.59 6.17
CA ILE A 37 3.49 -8.58 5.56
C ILE A 37 3.65 -7.39 6.49
N ARG A 38 4.79 -6.72 6.40
CA ARG A 38 4.98 -5.38 6.98
C ARG A 38 4.50 -4.33 5.99
N ILE A 39 3.94 -3.25 6.52
CA ILE A 39 3.49 -2.08 5.79
C ILE A 39 4.27 -0.88 6.29
N TYR A 40 4.66 0.02 5.39
CA TYR A 40 5.44 1.21 5.69
C TYR A 40 4.73 2.46 5.14
N PRO A 41 3.90 3.15 5.95
CA PRO A 41 3.37 4.47 5.62
C PRO A 41 4.45 5.46 5.18
N SER A 42 4.07 6.53 4.48
CA SER A 42 5.03 7.52 3.97
C SER A 42 5.84 8.21 5.07
N TRP A 43 5.30 8.29 6.29
CA TRP A 43 5.97 8.88 7.45
C TRP A 43 6.93 7.94 8.18
N VAL A 44 7.03 6.68 7.77
CA VAL A 44 8.01 5.74 8.32
C VAL A 44 9.28 5.79 7.49
N SER A 45 10.45 5.87 8.12
CA SER A 45 11.75 5.84 7.43
C SER A 45 12.47 4.51 7.71
N PRO A 46 12.25 3.46 6.90
CA PRO A 46 12.91 2.18 7.10
C PRO A 46 14.41 2.25 6.79
N ILE A 47 15.22 1.49 7.54
CA ILE A 47 16.69 1.49 7.41
C ILE A 47 17.18 0.35 6.51
N SER A 48 16.57 -0.83 6.58
CA SER A 48 17.07 -1.99 5.82
C SER A 48 16.73 -1.88 4.34
N LYS A 49 17.65 -2.35 3.48
CA LYS A 49 17.46 -2.35 2.01
C LYS A 49 16.15 -3.03 1.60
N GLN A 50 15.79 -4.14 2.27
CA GLN A 50 14.54 -4.86 1.99
C GLN A 50 13.30 -4.03 2.40
N ALA A 51 13.34 -3.35 3.53
CA ALA A 51 12.24 -2.52 4.00
C ALA A 51 12.06 -1.26 3.14
N ILE A 52 13.15 -0.60 2.74
CA ILE A 52 13.14 0.53 1.78
C ILE A 52 12.52 0.10 0.46
N GLN A 53 12.97 -1.03 -0.11
CA GLN A 53 12.41 -1.54 -1.36
C GLN A 53 10.92 -1.92 -1.20
N THR A 54 10.53 -2.38 -0.01
CA THR A 54 9.13 -2.71 0.30
C THR A 54 8.28 -1.45 0.38
N GLN A 55 8.72 -0.43 1.11
CA GLN A 55 8.05 0.86 1.17
C GLN A 55 7.90 1.47 -0.23
N LYS A 56 8.96 1.45 -1.04
CA LYS A 56 8.94 2.06 -2.39
C LYS A 56 7.77 1.58 -3.25
N TRP A 57 7.45 0.28 -3.26
CA TRP A 57 6.31 -0.21 -4.01
C TRP A 57 4.98 0.01 -3.29
N GLN A 58 4.97 0.03 -1.95
CA GLN A 58 3.77 0.29 -1.16
C GLN A 58 3.31 1.74 -1.26
N SER A 59 4.23 2.70 -1.40
CA SER A 59 3.93 4.13 -1.49
C SER A 59 3.00 4.48 -2.65
N SER A 60 3.06 3.72 -3.76
CA SER A 60 2.15 3.90 -4.90
C SER A 60 0.69 3.55 -4.60
N TYR A 61 0.42 2.92 -3.46
CA TYR A 61 -0.91 2.47 -3.02
C TYR A 61 -1.30 3.10 -1.69
N PHE A 62 -0.55 4.09 -1.21
CA PHE A 62 -0.77 4.77 0.05
C PHE A 62 -1.48 6.10 -0.16
N ILE A 63 -2.55 6.32 0.58
CA ILE A 63 -3.27 7.60 0.65
C ILE A 63 -3.03 8.20 2.02
N ASN A 64 -2.40 9.39 2.05
CA ASN A 64 -2.30 10.18 3.27
C ASN A 64 -3.63 10.92 3.50
N LEU A 65 -4.21 10.81 4.71
CA LEU A 65 -5.49 11.40 5.08
C LEU A 65 -5.36 12.75 5.82
N ASP A 66 -4.15 13.26 6.00
CA ASP A 66 -3.91 14.56 6.66
C ASP A 66 -4.42 15.73 5.80
N ASN A 67 -4.54 15.54 4.47
CA ASN A 67 -5.14 16.50 3.54
C ASN A 67 -6.28 15.84 2.76
N GLN A 68 -7.52 16.24 3.04
CA GLN A 68 -8.73 15.66 2.45
C GLN A 68 -8.80 15.82 0.92
N ILE A 69 -8.37 16.96 0.38
CA ILE A 69 -8.42 17.23 -1.07
C ILE A 69 -7.43 16.31 -1.79
N ALA A 70 -6.18 16.27 -1.32
CA ALA A 70 -5.16 15.39 -1.89
C ALA A 70 -5.52 13.90 -1.74
N ALA A 71 -6.15 13.52 -0.62
CA ALA A 71 -6.62 12.16 -0.41
C ALA A 71 -7.70 11.77 -1.42
N PHE A 72 -8.65 12.67 -1.68
CA PHE A 72 -9.72 12.46 -2.64
C PHE A 72 -9.19 12.33 -4.08
N GLU A 73 -8.26 13.20 -4.48
CA GLU A 73 -7.60 13.12 -5.80
C GLU A 73 -6.83 11.82 -5.99
N GLN A 74 -6.06 11.40 -4.98
CA GLN A 74 -5.31 10.14 -5.01
C GLN A 74 -6.24 8.93 -5.06
N PHE A 75 -7.35 8.95 -4.31
CA PHE A 75 -8.37 7.92 -4.36
C PHE A 75 -8.93 7.82 -5.77
N HIS A 76 -9.42 8.92 -6.35
CA HIS A 76 -9.93 8.93 -7.72
C HIS A 76 -8.89 8.42 -8.71
N LYS A 77 -7.64 8.84 -8.62
CA LYS A 77 -6.58 8.31 -9.49
C LYS A 77 -6.39 6.80 -9.36
N LEU A 78 -6.48 6.23 -8.15
CA LEU A 78 -6.29 4.80 -7.92
C LEU A 78 -7.46 3.94 -8.43
N PHE A 79 -8.68 4.50 -8.48
CA PHE A 79 -9.90 3.79 -8.91
C PHE A 79 -10.34 4.11 -10.34
N SER A 80 -10.17 5.34 -10.82
CA SER A 80 -10.56 5.77 -12.17
C SER A 80 -9.63 5.24 -13.27
N TYR A 81 -8.41 4.80 -12.96
CA TYR A 81 -7.57 4.06 -13.91
C TYR A 81 -7.89 2.56 -13.97
N ARG A 82 -8.99 2.13 -13.33
CA ARG A 82 -9.48 0.75 -13.37
C ARG A 82 -10.98 0.74 -13.65
N ASP A 83 -11.35 1.33 -14.76
CA ASP A 83 -12.58 0.93 -15.42
C ASP A 83 -12.39 -0.50 -15.96
N TYR A 84 -13.50 -1.25 -15.93
CA TYR A 84 -13.67 -2.66 -16.26
C TYR A 84 -12.98 -3.14 -17.53
#